data_AF-A0A7M3XWA2-F1
#
_entry.id   AF-A0A7M3XWA2-F1
#
_cell.length_a   1.000
_cell.length_b   1.000
_cell.length_c   1.000
_cell.angle_alpha   90.00
_cell.angle_beta   90.00
_cell.angle_gamma   90.00
#
_symmetry.space_group_name_H-M   'P 1'
#
loop_
_entity.id
_entity.type
_entity.pdbx_description
1 polymer ?
#
loop_
_entity_poly.entity_id
_entity_poly.type
_entity_poly.pdbx_seq_one_letter_code
_entity_poly.pdbx_strand_id
1 'polypeptide(L)'
;VSDLNTAQVSIPEVKLAGCDAEGIIGVASNQTRLVTIEGHLAASTLYNSHGEDLRGLSNGVTASVILEAMSYENAEAVPNGQGARVPVKNWAEPLYPETGSGQSTSQRTVNVQDVDRDSNEAWFVLGLIPGSEHVAYGLGALNEVHQPIRIQGYLIDSAEGKSLSVGGTSGADSIPNQPCTVDVDDSNKGTHFVLVHSITLVGASVTMDGQADDEWVMGDVPMLGRGGYVIYFLVVAVGGGFGLYVVSSARVKGAAASQAKVLLGQENMAKAETARKAPKRKEPEPSRAAPEPKKEKRSKKKEESSIGGFD
;
A
#
# COMPACT_ATOMS: atom_id res chain seq x y z
N VAL A 1 15.93 13.57 -1.31
CA VAL A 1 17.32 13.55 -0.82
C VAL A 1 17.20 13.43 0.69
N SER A 2 17.26 12.20 1.20
CA SER A 2 17.12 11.93 2.62
C SER A 2 18.49 12.06 3.26
N ASP A 3 18.68 13.10 4.06
CA ASP A 3 19.87 13.28 4.89
C ASP A 3 19.80 12.30 6.07
N LEU A 4 20.16 11.04 5.80
CA LEU A 4 20.50 10.08 6.86
C LEU A 4 21.78 10.59 7.51
N ASN A 5 21.64 11.00 8.77
CA ASN A 5 22.68 11.54 9.62
C ASN A 5 23.99 10.72 9.51
N THR A 6 25.09 11.37 9.11
CA THR A 6 26.43 10.79 8.83
C THR A 6 27.16 10.28 10.08
N ALA A 7 26.45 9.94 11.15
CA ALA A 7 27.02 9.33 12.33
C ALA A 7 27.19 7.82 12.07
N GLN A 8 28.34 7.43 11.52
CA GLN A 8 28.72 6.02 11.44
C GLN A 8 28.93 5.49 12.87
N VAL A 9 28.00 4.67 13.36
CA VAL A 9 28.14 3.94 14.61
C VAL A 9 28.76 2.58 14.31
N SER A 10 30.03 2.40 14.67
CA SER A 10 30.67 1.08 14.64
C SER A 10 30.18 0.27 15.83
N ILE A 11 29.49 -0.85 15.59
CA ILE A 11 29.06 -1.79 16.64
C ILE A 11 30.12 -2.90 16.75
N PRO A 12 30.94 -2.95 17.81
CA PRO A 12 32.10 -3.85 17.86
C PRO A 12 31.80 -5.34 18.10
N GLU A 13 30.53 -5.74 18.27
CA GLU A 13 30.18 -7.03 18.90
C GLU A 13 28.99 -7.76 18.26
N VAL A 14 28.82 -7.65 16.93
CA VAL A 14 27.79 -8.41 16.22
C VAL A 14 28.41 -9.49 15.33
N LYS A 15 27.81 -10.67 15.34
CA LYS A 15 28.09 -11.75 14.41
C LYS A 15 26.86 -12.00 13.58
N LEU A 16 27.06 -12.20 12.28
CA LEU A 16 26.01 -12.70 11.43
C LEU A 16 25.88 -14.21 11.65
N ALA A 17 24.66 -14.70 11.62
CA ALA A 17 24.34 -16.11 11.60
C ALA A 17 23.60 -16.42 10.30
N GLY A 18 24.14 -17.40 9.58
CA GLY A 18 23.69 -17.78 8.25
C GLY A 18 23.19 -19.21 8.25
N CYS A 19 23.44 -19.90 7.14
CA CYS A 19 23.24 -21.32 7.01
C CYS A 19 24.49 -21.97 6.36
N ASP A 20 24.81 -23.20 6.76
CA ASP A 20 25.87 -24.00 6.15
C ASP A 20 25.38 -24.87 4.97
N ALA A 21 26.24 -25.75 4.46
CA ALA A 21 25.92 -26.62 3.34
C ALA A 21 24.86 -27.67 3.70
N GLU A 22 24.85 -28.10 4.95
CA GLU A 22 23.96 -29.10 5.53
C GLU A 22 22.58 -28.52 5.89
N GLY A 23 22.41 -27.21 5.83
CA GLY A 23 21.14 -26.56 6.12
C GLY A 23 20.99 -26.09 7.57
N ILE A 24 22.06 -26.20 8.37
CA ILE A 24 22.07 -25.89 9.80
C ILE A 24 22.41 -24.42 10.00
N ILE A 25 21.75 -23.78 10.97
CA ILE A 25 21.91 -22.37 11.31
C ILE A 25 22.93 -22.24 12.44
N GLY A 26 23.75 -21.19 12.38
CA GLY A 26 24.91 -21.02 13.24
C GLY A 26 25.74 -19.79 12.88
N VAL A 27 26.77 -19.55 13.68
CA VAL A 27 27.54 -18.31 13.63
C VAL A 27 28.54 -18.34 12.46
N ALA A 28 28.62 -17.23 11.70
CA ALA A 28 29.16 -17.08 10.34
C ALA A 28 30.63 -17.47 10.07
N SER A 29 31.38 -18.11 10.96
CA SER A 29 32.74 -18.56 10.61
C SER A 29 32.76 -19.58 9.45
N ASN A 30 31.66 -20.31 9.22
CA ASN A 30 31.50 -21.25 8.08
C ASN A 30 30.14 -21.14 7.35
N GLN A 31 29.29 -20.18 7.72
CA GLN A 31 27.90 -20.12 7.26
C GLN A 31 27.68 -18.95 6.31
N THR A 32 27.74 -19.25 5.02
CA THR A 32 27.72 -18.24 3.94
C THR A 32 26.34 -18.06 3.31
N ARG A 33 25.42 -19.02 3.50
CA ARG A 33 24.09 -19.00 2.87
C ARG A 33 23.11 -18.17 3.71
N LEU A 34 22.14 -17.60 3.03
CA LEU A 34 21.06 -16.84 3.64
C LEU A 34 20.12 -17.78 4.39
N VAL A 35 19.64 -17.34 5.54
CA VAL A 35 18.49 -17.96 6.21
C VAL A 35 17.20 -17.49 5.55
N THR A 36 16.18 -18.33 5.57
CA THR A 36 14.84 -18.03 5.09
C THR A 36 13.88 -18.06 6.28
N ILE A 37 13.14 -16.98 6.47
CA ILE A 37 12.04 -16.90 7.44
C ILE A 37 10.76 -16.73 6.64
N GLU A 38 9.79 -17.60 6.90
CA GLU A 38 8.48 -17.59 6.23
C GLU A 38 7.36 -17.36 7.24
N GLY A 39 6.26 -16.80 6.76
CA GLY A 39 5.06 -16.68 7.57
C GLY A 39 3.99 -15.84 6.91
N HIS A 40 2.95 -15.58 7.70
CA HIS A 40 1.90 -14.65 7.34
C HIS A 40 2.11 -13.32 8.08
N LEU A 41 2.30 -12.23 7.35
CA LEU A 41 2.55 -10.89 7.91
C LEU A 41 1.31 -10.39 8.65
N ALA A 42 1.37 -10.32 9.98
CA ALA A 42 0.23 -9.93 10.80
C ALA A 42 0.24 -8.45 11.16
N ALA A 43 1.42 -7.88 11.39
CA ALA A 43 1.63 -6.46 11.65
C ALA A 43 3.03 -6.03 11.22
N SER A 44 3.17 -4.73 10.93
CA SER A 44 4.44 -4.11 10.59
C SER A 44 4.49 -2.68 11.11
N THR A 45 5.71 -2.15 11.23
CA THR A 45 5.96 -0.73 11.48
C THR A 45 7.19 -0.30 10.71
N LEU A 46 7.14 0.91 10.14
CA LEU A 46 8.25 1.52 9.41
C LEU A 46 8.79 2.69 10.24
N TYR A 47 10.11 2.71 10.45
CA TYR A 47 10.76 3.72 11.26
C TYR A 47 11.42 4.77 10.36
N ASN A 48 10.93 6.02 10.46
CA ASN A 48 11.62 7.16 9.84
C ASN A 48 12.78 7.66 10.73
N SER A 49 12.65 7.47 12.03
CA SER A 49 13.65 7.82 13.04
C SER A 49 13.38 7.05 14.32
N HIS A 50 14.42 6.78 15.08
CA HIS A 50 14.34 6.20 16.42
C HIS A 50 14.40 7.28 17.49
N GLY A 51 13.80 7.01 18.66
CA GLY A 51 13.92 7.88 19.83
C GLY A 51 15.37 7.96 20.33
N GLU A 52 15.73 9.07 20.97
CA GLU A 52 17.09 9.31 21.46
C GLU A 52 17.56 8.31 22.52
N ASP A 53 16.66 7.51 23.10
CA ASP A 53 16.97 6.50 24.11
C ASP A 53 17.35 5.15 23.50
N LEU A 54 17.06 4.92 22.22
CA LEU A 54 17.43 3.69 21.53
C LEU A 54 18.95 3.68 21.24
N ARG A 55 19.56 2.51 21.43
CA ARG A 55 21.01 2.30 21.33
C ARG A 55 21.30 1.02 20.54
N GLY A 56 22.52 0.95 20.00
CA GLY A 56 23.01 -0.24 19.32
C GLY A 56 22.23 -0.57 18.05
N LEU A 57 22.02 -1.86 17.82
CA LEU A 57 21.49 -2.40 16.57
C LEU A 57 20.04 -1.97 16.28
N SER A 58 19.25 -1.72 17.33
CA SER A 58 17.89 -1.19 17.22
C SER A 58 17.83 0.13 16.43
N ASN A 59 18.87 0.96 16.51
CA ASN A 59 18.91 2.24 15.79
C ASN A 59 19.10 2.07 14.27
N GLY A 60 19.59 0.92 13.82
CA GLY A 60 19.74 0.58 12.41
C GLY A 60 18.51 -0.08 11.78
N VAL A 61 17.52 -0.44 12.60
CA VAL A 61 16.28 -1.08 12.11
C VAL A 61 15.45 -0.06 11.34
N THR A 62 15.08 -0.40 10.11
CA THR A 62 14.23 0.47 9.28
C THR A 62 12.77 0.03 9.30
N ALA A 63 12.52 -1.26 9.53
CA ALA A 63 11.18 -1.80 9.68
C ALA A 63 11.14 -2.90 10.74
N SER A 64 10.04 -3.04 11.46
CA SER A 64 9.78 -4.24 12.27
C SER A 64 8.52 -4.93 11.80
N VAL A 65 8.51 -6.26 11.90
CA VAL A 65 7.38 -7.09 11.48
C VAL A 65 7.05 -8.13 12.54
N ILE A 66 5.77 -8.49 12.59
CA ILE A 66 5.25 -9.61 13.35
C ILE A 66 4.66 -10.61 12.36
N LEU A 67 5.16 -11.83 12.39
CA LEU A 67 4.73 -12.91 11.51
C LEU A 67 4.12 -14.03 12.33
N GLU A 68 3.00 -14.57 11.87
CA GLU A 68 2.56 -15.90 12.29
C GLU A 68 3.44 -16.91 11.54
N ALA A 69 4.19 -17.73 12.27
CA ALA A 69 5.16 -18.66 11.69
C ALA A 69 4.45 -19.81 10.98
N MET A 70 4.68 -19.91 9.67
CA MET A 70 4.17 -20.97 8.82
C MET A 70 4.92 -20.93 7.47
N SER A 71 4.83 -21.99 6.67
CA SER A 71 5.39 -21.96 5.32
C SER A 71 4.72 -20.88 4.46
N TYR A 72 5.43 -20.39 3.46
CA TYR A 72 4.91 -19.40 2.50
C TYR A 72 3.62 -19.91 1.81
N GLU A 73 3.59 -21.19 1.43
CA GLU A 73 2.43 -21.84 0.82
C GLU A 73 1.21 -21.86 1.76
N ASN A 74 1.43 -22.14 3.05
CA ASN A 74 0.35 -22.11 4.04
C ASN A 74 -0.15 -20.67 4.28
N ALA A 75 0.76 -19.70 4.26
CA ALA A 75 0.41 -18.29 4.37
C ALA A 75 -0.41 -17.79 3.16
N GLU A 76 -0.12 -18.26 1.95
CA GLU A 76 -0.93 -17.99 0.74
C GLU A 76 -2.34 -18.56 0.84
N ALA A 77 -2.50 -19.70 1.53
CA ALA A 77 -3.79 -20.35 1.72
C ALA A 77 -4.67 -19.64 2.76
N VAL A 78 -4.15 -18.67 3.53
CA VAL A 78 -4.93 -17.91 4.51
C VAL A 78 -5.94 -17.03 3.78
N PRO A 79 -7.26 -17.21 4.02
CA PRO A 79 -8.27 -16.40 3.34
C PRO A 79 -8.18 -14.92 3.75
N ASN A 80 -8.42 -14.04 2.77
CA ASN A 80 -8.47 -12.61 2.99
C ASN A 80 -9.37 -12.23 4.19
N GLY A 81 -8.79 -11.53 5.17
CA GLY A 81 -9.48 -11.08 6.38
C GLY A 81 -9.61 -12.11 7.49
N GLN A 82 -9.09 -13.34 7.31
CA GLN A 82 -9.02 -14.38 8.35
C GLN A 82 -7.63 -14.51 9.00
N GLY A 83 -6.60 -13.87 8.44
CA GLY A 83 -5.29 -13.78 9.08
C GLY A 83 -5.37 -13.16 10.48
N ALA A 84 -4.51 -13.63 11.37
CA ALA A 84 -4.45 -13.13 12.73
C ALA A 84 -4.11 -11.63 12.76
N ARG A 85 -4.68 -10.94 13.74
CA ARG A 85 -4.49 -9.51 13.96
C ARG A 85 -3.78 -9.25 15.26
N VAL A 86 -2.84 -8.33 15.20
CA VAL A 86 -2.05 -7.93 16.36
C VAL A 86 -2.32 -6.47 16.67
N PRO A 87 -3.15 -6.17 17.68
CA PRO A 87 -3.42 -4.79 18.09
C PRO A 87 -2.16 -4.17 18.70
N VAL A 88 -1.40 -3.42 17.92
CA VAL A 88 -0.21 -2.70 18.37
C VAL A 88 -0.62 -1.41 19.07
N LYS A 89 -0.17 -1.22 20.31
CA LYS A 89 -0.35 0.01 21.12
C LYS A 89 0.84 0.95 20.97
N ASN A 90 2.04 0.40 21.10
CA ASN A 90 3.31 1.10 20.99
C ASN A 90 4.35 0.13 20.43
N TRP A 91 5.25 0.59 19.57
CA TRP A 91 6.30 -0.26 19.01
C TRP A 91 7.57 0.54 18.78
N ALA A 92 7.98 1.31 19.79
CA ALA A 92 9.21 2.07 19.74
C ALA A 92 10.45 1.15 19.71
N GLU A 93 10.46 0.07 20.49
CA GLU A 93 11.56 -0.89 20.51
C GLU A 93 11.36 -1.98 19.43
N PRO A 94 12.25 -2.10 18.44
CA PRO A 94 12.04 -2.98 17.29
C PRO A 94 11.65 -4.43 17.57
N LEU A 95 12.20 -5.02 18.64
CA LEU A 95 11.94 -6.42 19.03
C LEU A 95 10.89 -6.56 20.14
N TYR A 96 10.42 -5.47 20.73
CA TYR A 96 9.52 -5.47 21.91
C TYR A 96 8.27 -4.63 21.65
N PRO A 97 7.38 -5.07 20.75
CA PRO A 97 6.10 -4.41 20.54
C PRO A 97 5.25 -4.49 21.82
N GLU A 98 4.58 -3.39 22.14
CA GLU A 98 3.46 -3.37 23.06
C GLU A 98 2.17 -3.70 22.33
N THR A 99 1.63 -4.88 22.60
CA THR A 99 0.42 -5.39 21.97
C THR A 99 -0.72 -5.51 22.98
N GLY A 100 -1.95 -5.58 22.49
CA GLY A 100 -3.14 -5.75 23.31
C GLY A 100 -3.89 -7.02 22.98
N SER A 101 -4.55 -7.59 23.99
CA SER A 101 -5.61 -8.56 23.79
C SER A 101 -6.86 -7.83 23.27
N GLY A 102 -6.98 -7.69 21.95
CA GLY A 102 -8.18 -7.14 21.34
C GLY A 102 -9.38 -8.06 21.59
N GLN A 103 -10.54 -7.51 21.94
CA GLN A 103 -11.81 -8.25 21.89
C GLN A 103 -12.34 -8.20 20.46
N SER A 104 -12.11 -9.25 19.67
CA SER A 104 -12.89 -9.48 18.46
C SER A 104 -13.50 -10.87 18.50
N THR A 105 -14.83 -10.94 18.52
CA THR A 105 -15.60 -12.19 18.51
C THR A 105 -15.65 -12.83 17.13
N SER A 106 -15.19 -12.14 16.09
CA SER A 106 -15.24 -12.60 14.69
C SER A 106 -13.85 -12.77 14.06
N GLN A 107 -12.78 -12.31 14.71
CA GLN A 107 -11.42 -12.32 14.17
C GLN A 107 -10.42 -12.70 15.26
N ARG A 108 -9.43 -13.51 14.90
CA ARG A 108 -8.35 -13.96 15.79
C ARG A 108 -7.43 -12.79 16.11
N THR A 109 -7.49 -12.32 17.35
CA THR A 109 -6.63 -11.25 17.89
C THR A 109 -5.57 -11.86 18.80
N VAL A 110 -4.31 -11.48 18.61
CA VAL A 110 -3.18 -12.04 19.36
C VAL A 110 -2.40 -10.94 20.08
N ASN A 111 -2.10 -11.21 21.36
CA ASN A 111 -1.17 -10.41 22.15
C ASN A 111 0.21 -11.09 22.13
N VAL A 112 1.11 -10.64 21.26
CA VAL A 112 2.44 -11.26 21.05
C VAL A 112 3.34 -11.16 22.29
N GLN A 113 3.09 -10.18 23.16
CA GLN A 113 3.76 -10.10 24.46
C GLN A 113 3.50 -11.31 25.34
N ASP A 114 2.28 -11.85 25.28
CA ASP A 114 1.80 -12.96 26.10
C ASP A 114 2.11 -14.33 25.47
N VAL A 115 2.67 -14.38 24.26
CA VAL A 115 3.04 -15.64 23.60
C VAL A 115 4.19 -16.29 24.36
N ASP A 116 3.98 -17.55 24.70
CA ASP A 116 4.86 -18.41 25.48
C ASP A 116 4.79 -19.88 25.02
N ARG A 117 5.47 -20.76 25.76
CA ARG A 117 5.56 -22.21 25.47
C ARG A 117 4.21 -22.93 25.43
N ASP A 118 3.20 -22.40 26.11
CA ASP A 118 1.86 -23.00 26.18
C ASP A 118 0.94 -22.45 25.08
N SER A 119 1.41 -21.48 24.30
CA SER A 119 0.69 -20.94 23.15
C SER A 119 0.58 -21.98 22.03
N ASN A 120 -0.56 -22.02 21.34
CA ASN A 120 -0.78 -23.00 20.26
C ASN A 120 -0.18 -22.56 18.91
N GLU A 121 0.48 -21.40 18.89
CA GLU A 121 0.76 -20.64 17.68
C GLU A 121 2.16 -20.06 17.81
N ALA A 122 2.97 -20.28 16.79
CA ALA A 122 4.33 -19.78 16.73
C ALA A 122 4.37 -18.40 16.08
N TRP A 123 5.17 -17.51 16.66
CA TRP A 123 5.25 -16.11 16.24
C TRP A 123 6.70 -15.65 16.09
N PHE A 124 6.96 -14.86 15.05
CA PHE A 124 8.20 -14.10 14.91
C PHE A 124 7.97 -12.62 15.18
N VAL A 125 8.89 -11.99 15.90
CA VAL A 125 9.06 -10.53 15.95
C VAL A 125 10.44 -10.20 15.40
N LEU A 126 10.48 -9.53 14.25
CA LEU A 126 11.71 -9.28 13.53
C LEU A 126 12.00 -7.79 13.44
N GLY A 127 13.23 -7.40 13.76
CA GLY A 127 13.79 -6.08 13.46
C GLY A 127 14.59 -6.16 12.17
N LEU A 128 14.11 -5.51 11.11
CA LEU A 128 14.67 -5.59 9.77
C LEU A 128 15.66 -4.45 9.51
N ILE A 129 16.90 -4.83 9.20
CA ILE A 129 17.99 -3.93 8.84
C ILE A 129 18.27 -4.12 7.35
N PRO A 130 18.17 -3.08 6.52
CA PRO A 130 18.36 -3.23 5.09
C PRO A 130 19.83 -3.52 4.75
N GLY A 131 20.07 -4.51 3.90
CA GLY A 131 21.40 -4.82 3.37
C GLY A 131 21.87 -3.87 2.26
N SER A 132 20.94 -3.19 1.57
CA SER A 132 21.23 -2.21 0.52
C SER A 132 20.21 -1.06 0.52
N GLU A 133 20.48 -0.01 -0.26
CA GLU A 133 19.53 1.09 -0.49
C GLU A 133 18.24 0.61 -1.17
N HIS A 134 18.35 -0.35 -2.09
CA HIS A 134 17.19 -0.95 -2.77
C HIS A 134 16.29 -1.68 -1.77
N VAL A 135 16.88 -2.48 -0.87
CA VAL A 135 16.13 -3.11 0.22
C VAL A 135 15.53 -2.05 1.15
N ALA A 136 16.29 -1.02 1.54
CA ALA A 136 15.79 0.04 2.41
C ALA A 136 14.55 0.73 1.84
N TYR A 137 14.54 1.01 0.53
CA TYR A 137 13.38 1.54 -0.17
C TYR A 137 12.24 0.53 -0.26
N GLY A 138 12.55 -0.72 -0.61
CA GLY A 138 11.59 -1.81 -0.77
C GLY A 138 10.90 -2.25 0.52
N LEU A 139 11.47 -1.96 1.70
CA LEU A 139 10.79 -2.19 2.98
C LEU A 139 9.45 -1.44 3.08
N GLY A 140 9.21 -0.42 2.26
CA GLY A 140 7.90 0.22 2.11
C GLY A 140 6.78 -0.75 1.72
N ALA A 141 7.09 -1.87 1.06
CA ALA A 141 6.14 -2.92 0.72
C ALA A 141 5.47 -3.55 1.96
N LEU A 142 6.16 -3.50 3.11
CA LEU A 142 5.66 -4.06 4.37
C LEU A 142 4.53 -3.24 4.99
N ASN A 143 4.21 -2.06 4.46
CA ASN A 143 3.04 -1.29 4.90
C ASN A 143 1.72 -2.02 4.61
N GLU A 144 1.73 -2.97 3.69
CA GLU A 144 0.60 -3.84 3.40
C GLU A 144 0.73 -5.12 4.24
N VAL A 145 -0.08 -5.22 5.29
CA VAL A 145 -0.13 -6.40 6.17
C VAL A 145 -1.19 -7.40 5.71
N HIS A 146 -1.25 -8.54 6.37
CA HIS A 146 -2.16 -9.66 6.07
C HIS A 146 -1.90 -10.31 4.71
N GLN A 147 -0.64 -10.58 4.43
CA GLN A 147 -0.19 -11.27 3.23
C GLN A 147 0.94 -12.26 3.57
N PRO A 148 1.15 -13.30 2.75
CA PRO A 148 2.32 -14.16 2.87
C PRO A 148 3.60 -13.38 2.62
N ILE A 149 4.64 -13.75 3.36
CA ILE A 149 5.95 -13.12 3.27
C ILE A 149 7.04 -14.17 3.45
N ARG A 150 8.09 -14.03 2.64
CA ARG A 150 9.35 -14.75 2.79
C ARG A 150 10.47 -13.71 2.88
N ILE A 151 11.26 -13.77 3.95
CA ILE A 151 12.41 -12.89 4.16
C ILE A 151 13.67 -13.74 4.08
N GLN A 152 14.64 -13.32 3.26
CA GLN A 152 15.95 -13.93 3.20
C GLN A 152 17.02 -12.95 3.69
N GLY A 153 17.92 -13.44 4.52
CA GLY A 153 18.91 -12.58 5.15
C GLY A 153 19.89 -13.33 6.03
N TYR A 154 20.55 -12.58 6.90
CA TYR A 154 21.36 -13.11 7.99
C TYR A 154 20.73 -12.72 9.32
N LEU A 155 20.62 -13.66 10.25
CA LEU A 155 20.28 -13.32 11.63
C LEU A 155 21.47 -12.60 12.25
N ILE A 156 21.21 -11.69 13.18
CA ILE A 156 22.28 -10.98 13.90
C ILE A 156 22.28 -11.46 15.35
N ASP A 157 23.45 -11.91 15.80
CA ASP A 157 23.70 -12.43 17.14
C ASP A 157 24.86 -11.68 17.81
N SER A 158 24.97 -11.76 19.14
CA SER A 158 26.06 -11.14 19.88
C SER A 158 27.34 -11.93 19.66
N ALA A 159 28.46 -11.21 19.59
CA ALA A 159 29.77 -11.83 19.57
C ALA A 159 30.03 -12.75 20.78
N GLU A 160 29.38 -12.48 21.92
CA GLU A 160 29.48 -13.27 23.15
C GLU A 160 28.58 -14.52 23.19
N GLY A 161 27.79 -14.78 22.13
CA GLY A 161 26.80 -15.86 22.11
C GLY A 161 25.60 -15.63 23.05
N LYS A 162 25.41 -14.38 23.49
CA LYS A 162 24.23 -13.93 24.22
C LYS A 162 23.22 -13.39 23.21
N SER A 163 21.97 -13.83 23.29
CA SER A 163 20.94 -13.28 22.39
C SER A 163 20.93 -11.75 22.44
N LEU A 164 20.93 -11.09 21.27
CA LEU A 164 20.76 -9.64 21.16
C LEU A 164 19.34 -9.18 21.52
N SER A 165 18.45 -10.13 21.81
CA SER A 165 17.15 -9.88 22.43
C SER A 165 17.31 -9.62 23.95
N VAL A 166 16.93 -8.45 24.43
CA VAL A 166 16.59 -8.19 25.85
C VAL A 166 15.62 -9.27 26.37
N GLY A 167 16.06 -10.09 27.32
CA GLY A 167 15.22 -11.15 27.92
C GLY A 167 15.55 -12.59 27.52
N GLY A 168 16.58 -12.83 26.69
CA GLY A 168 17.17 -14.16 26.52
C GLY A 168 16.36 -15.18 25.72
N THR A 169 15.36 -14.77 24.93
CA THR A 169 14.59 -15.68 24.06
C THR A 169 15.21 -15.72 22.66
N SER A 170 16.23 -16.55 22.47
CA SER A 170 16.55 -17.11 21.15
C SER A 170 15.58 -18.26 20.92
N GLY A 171 14.52 -18.00 20.17
CA GLY A 171 13.35 -18.87 20.05
C GLY A 171 13.15 -19.42 18.64
N ALA A 172 14.23 -19.73 17.94
CA ALA A 172 14.16 -20.15 16.54
C ALA A 172 15.20 -21.24 16.22
N ASP A 173 14.79 -22.26 15.48
CA ASP A 173 15.61 -23.41 15.10
C ASP A 173 15.44 -23.74 13.60
N SER A 174 16.39 -24.49 13.06
CA SER A 174 16.33 -25.01 11.70
C SER A 174 15.20 -26.03 11.55
N ILE A 175 14.44 -25.93 10.45
CA ILE A 175 13.39 -26.90 10.15
C ILE A 175 14.02 -28.21 9.64
N PRO A 176 13.70 -29.36 10.23
CA PRO A 176 14.13 -30.65 9.70
C PRO A 176 13.66 -30.83 8.24
N ASN A 177 14.61 -31.11 7.34
CA ASN A 177 14.38 -31.31 5.90
C ASN A 177 14.04 -30.06 5.08
N GLN A 178 14.14 -28.85 5.64
CA GLN A 178 14.11 -27.60 4.88
C GLN A 178 15.40 -26.82 5.11
N PRO A 179 16.42 -27.02 4.24
CA PRO A 179 17.73 -26.44 4.48
C PRO A 179 17.64 -24.91 4.52
N CYS A 180 18.27 -24.31 5.53
CA CYS A 180 18.34 -22.86 5.72
C CYS A 180 16.99 -22.17 5.99
N THR A 181 15.94 -22.91 6.31
CA THR A 181 14.66 -22.32 6.74
C THR A 181 14.57 -22.37 8.26
N VAL A 182 14.19 -21.24 8.85
CA VAL A 182 14.06 -21.11 10.30
C VAL A 182 12.58 -21.18 10.67
N ASP A 183 12.27 -21.96 11.71
CA ASP A 183 10.99 -21.91 12.40
C ASP A 183 11.21 -21.54 13.85
N VAL A 184 10.12 -21.24 14.55
CA VAL A 184 10.13 -20.96 15.97
C VAL A 184 10.35 -22.27 16.74
N ASP A 185 11.15 -22.22 17.80
CA ASP A 185 11.40 -23.37 18.67
C ASP A 185 10.23 -23.61 19.67
N ASP A 186 10.46 -24.47 20.66
CA ASP A 186 9.48 -24.78 21.71
C ASP A 186 9.02 -23.57 22.55
N SER A 187 9.59 -22.37 22.36
CA SER A 187 9.13 -21.12 22.97
C SER A 187 7.86 -20.54 22.33
N ASN A 188 7.51 -20.98 21.12
CA ASN A 188 6.49 -20.36 20.27
C ASN A 188 6.71 -18.85 20.01
N LYS A 189 7.88 -18.29 20.34
CA LYS A 189 8.22 -16.90 20.04
C LYS A 189 9.70 -16.70 19.67
N GLY A 190 9.96 -16.42 18.39
CA GLY A 190 11.29 -16.05 17.89
C GLY A 190 11.44 -14.53 17.77
N THR A 191 12.42 -13.94 18.46
CA THR A 191 12.71 -12.50 18.38
C THR A 191 14.12 -12.24 17.85
N HIS A 192 14.26 -11.71 16.63
CA HIS A 192 15.56 -11.60 15.97
C HIS A 192 15.73 -10.30 15.18
N PHE A 193 16.96 -9.77 15.18
CA PHE A 193 17.38 -8.82 14.15
C PHE A 193 17.78 -9.58 12.89
N VAL A 194 17.36 -9.07 11.73
CA VAL A 194 17.66 -9.68 10.43
C VAL A 194 18.29 -8.63 9.52
N LEU A 195 19.50 -8.91 9.04
CA LEU A 195 20.09 -8.20 7.92
C LEU A 195 19.44 -8.71 6.63
N VAL A 196 18.51 -7.93 6.10
CA VAL A 196 17.67 -8.33 4.97
C VAL A 196 18.43 -8.25 3.66
N HIS A 197 18.36 -9.33 2.89
CA HIS A 197 18.88 -9.42 1.53
C HIS A 197 17.74 -9.37 0.51
N SER A 198 16.67 -10.11 0.75
CA SER A 198 15.50 -10.06 -0.11
C SER A 198 14.21 -10.32 0.66
N ILE A 199 13.11 -9.83 0.11
CA ILE A 199 11.76 -10.10 0.58
C ILE A 199 10.93 -10.53 -0.62
N THR A 200 10.14 -11.59 -0.46
CA THR A 200 9.14 -12.01 -1.44
C THR A 200 7.75 -11.86 -0.83
N LEU A 201 6.87 -11.18 -1.56
CA LEU A 201 5.48 -10.92 -1.25
C LEU A 201 4.61 -11.41 -2.43
N VAL A 202 3.29 -11.28 -2.32
CA VAL A 202 2.40 -11.69 -3.42
C VAL A 202 2.54 -10.71 -4.59
N GLY A 203 3.18 -11.18 -5.67
CA GLY A 203 3.34 -10.41 -6.90
C GLY A 203 4.30 -9.23 -6.78
N ALA A 204 5.17 -9.25 -5.77
CA ALA A 204 6.23 -8.28 -5.59
C ALA A 204 7.44 -8.91 -4.91
N SER A 205 8.63 -8.47 -5.30
CA SER A 205 9.89 -8.84 -4.65
C SER A 205 10.70 -7.59 -4.30
N VAL A 206 11.54 -7.70 -3.29
CA VAL A 206 12.50 -6.66 -2.90
C VAL A 206 13.86 -7.32 -2.94
N THR A 207 14.78 -6.77 -3.73
CA THR A 207 16.10 -7.37 -3.93
C THR A 207 17.24 -6.39 -3.65
N MET A 208 18.44 -6.93 -3.44
CA MET A 208 19.63 -6.13 -3.14
C MET A 208 19.99 -5.14 -4.24
N ASP A 209 19.77 -5.50 -5.51
CA ASP A 209 20.11 -4.73 -6.70
C ASP A 209 18.91 -4.03 -7.36
N GLY A 210 17.69 -4.33 -6.88
CA GLY A 210 16.47 -3.73 -7.39
C GLY A 210 16.15 -4.09 -8.83
N GLN A 211 16.63 -5.25 -9.32
CA GLN A 211 16.52 -5.65 -10.72
C GLN A 211 15.54 -6.82 -10.95
N ALA A 212 14.75 -7.20 -9.95
CA ALA A 212 13.75 -8.24 -10.16
C ALA A 212 12.66 -7.78 -11.15
N ASP A 213 12.11 -8.73 -11.92
CA ASP A 213 11.03 -8.46 -12.88
C ASP A 213 9.77 -7.92 -12.18
N ASP A 214 9.56 -8.33 -10.93
CA ASP A 214 8.50 -7.91 -10.03
C ASP A 214 9.04 -7.06 -8.86
N GLU A 215 10.16 -6.35 -9.05
CA GLU A 215 10.72 -5.47 -8.00
C GLU A 215 9.67 -4.46 -7.55
N TRP A 216 9.42 -4.42 -6.25
CA TRP A 216 8.45 -3.53 -5.65
C TRP A 216 8.86 -2.07 -5.85
N VAL A 217 7.91 -1.26 -6.28
CA VAL A 217 8.07 0.19 -6.39
C VAL A 217 6.97 0.88 -5.60
N MET A 218 7.30 2.03 -4.97
CA MET A 218 6.30 2.83 -4.28
C MET A 218 5.12 3.17 -5.21
N GLY A 219 3.92 2.82 -4.76
CA GLY A 219 2.68 3.01 -5.52
C GLY A 219 2.23 1.79 -6.31
N ASP A 220 2.92 0.66 -6.22
CA ASP A 220 2.34 -0.63 -6.60
C ASP A 220 1.14 -0.96 -5.70
N VAL A 221 0.15 -1.62 -6.31
CA VAL A 221 -1.10 -2.00 -5.66
C VAL A 221 -1.25 -3.50 -5.78
N PRO A 222 -1.65 -4.22 -4.72
CA PRO A 222 -1.89 -5.65 -4.76
C PRO A 222 -2.74 -6.06 -5.95
N MET A 223 -2.29 -7.09 -6.67
CA MET A 223 -2.90 -7.68 -7.87
C MET A 223 -3.03 -6.81 -9.13
N LEU A 224 -3.09 -5.47 -9.02
CA LEU A 224 -3.26 -4.57 -10.17
C LEU A 224 -1.93 -3.99 -10.65
N GLY A 225 -0.95 -3.88 -9.76
CA GLY A 225 0.29 -3.14 -9.99
C GLY A 225 0.03 -1.66 -10.28
N ARG A 226 1.11 -0.87 -10.41
CA ARG A 226 1.01 0.55 -10.77
C ARG A 226 0.28 0.78 -12.11
N GLY A 227 0.55 -0.07 -13.11
CA GLY A 227 -0.07 0.03 -14.43
C GLY A 227 -1.58 -0.17 -14.40
N GLY A 228 -2.06 -1.21 -13.72
CA GLY A 228 -3.49 -1.47 -13.56
C GLY A 228 -4.18 -0.39 -12.75
N TYR A 229 -3.53 0.15 -11.72
CA TYR A 229 -4.07 1.27 -10.94
C TYR A 229 -4.30 2.53 -11.79
N VAL A 230 -3.32 2.94 -12.60
CA VAL A 230 -3.47 4.11 -13.49
C VAL A 230 -4.59 3.90 -14.50
N ILE A 231 -4.67 2.71 -15.12
CA ILE A 231 -5.76 2.39 -16.06
C ILE A 231 -7.12 2.39 -15.37
N TYR A 232 -7.23 1.83 -14.16
CA TYR A 232 -8.46 1.88 -13.37
C TYR A 232 -8.93 3.31 -13.15
N PHE A 233 -8.05 4.21 -12.72
CA PHE A 233 -8.39 5.62 -12.55
C PHE A 233 -8.76 6.30 -13.86
N LEU A 234 -8.08 6.02 -14.96
CA LEU A 234 -8.44 6.56 -16.27
C LEU A 234 -9.84 6.08 -16.71
N VAL A 235 -10.14 4.80 -16.55
CA VAL A 235 -11.43 4.22 -16.92
C VAL A 235 -12.56 4.71 -16.01
N VAL A 236 -12.33 4.77 -14.69
CA VAL A 236 -13.35 5.19 -13.72
C VAL A 236 -13.54 6.71 -13.70
N ALA A 237 -12.48 7.51 -13.86
CA ALA A 237 -12.63 8.97 -13.93
C ALA A 237 -13.32 9.40 -15.23
N VAL A 238 -12.94 8.81 -16.37
CA VAL A 238 -13.57 9.11 -17.67
C VAL A 238 -14.96 8.49 -17.76
N GLY A 239 -15.10 7.22 -17.37
CA GLY A 239 -16.37 6.48 -17.42
C GLY A 239 -17.39 6.95 -16.37
N GLY A 240 -16.95 7.24 -15.15
CA GLY A 240 -17.78 7.77 -14.07
C GLY A 240 -18.26 9.19 -14.33
N GLY A 241 -17.39 10.05 -14.87
CA GLY A 241 -17.76 11.41 -15.28
C GLY A 241 -18.78 11.41 -16.42
N PHE A 242 -18.58 10.56 -17.43
CA PHE A 242 -19.53 10.44 -18.55
C PHE A 242 -20.87 9.82 -18.12
N GLY A 243 -20.86 8.78 -17.28
CA GLY A 243 -22.07 8.15 -16.75
C GLY A 243 -22.93 9.12 -15.92
N LEU A 244 -22.30 9.87 -15.01
CA LEU A 244 -22.98 10.90 -14.22
C LEU A 244 -23.48 12.06 -15.10
N TYR A 245 -22.76 12.44 -16.16
CA TYR A 245 -23.20 13.46 -17.12
C TYR A 245 -24.44 13.01 -17.91
N VAL A 246 -24.47 11.77 -18.39
CA VAL A 246 -25.63 11.23 -19.12
C VAL A 246 -26.84 11.12 -18.21
N VAL A 247 -26.68 10.60 -16.99
CA VAL A 247 -27.78 10.47 -16.01
C VAL A 247 -28.29 11.84 -15.57
N SER A 248 -27.39 12.80 -15.29
CA SER A 248 -27.80 14.16 -14.90
C SER A 248 -28.52 14.89 -16.05
N SER A 249 -28.00 14.80 -17.27
CA SER A 249 -28.64 15.33 -18.47
C SER A 249 -30.02 14.73 -18.71
N ALA A 250 -30.19 13.42 -18.50
CA ALA A 250 -31.48 12.75 -18.62
C ALA A 250 -32.49 13.23 -17.57
N ARG A 251 -32.07 13.42 -16.30
CA ARG A 251 -32.94 13.94 -15.24
C ARG A 251 -33.36 15.39 -15.48
N VAL A 252 -32.45 16.26 -15.91
CA VAL A 252 -32.78 17.66 -16.24
C VAL A 252 -33.75 17.73 -17.42
N LYS A 253 -33.52 16.95 -18.49
CA LYS A 253 -34.44 16.88 -19.62
C LYS A 253 -35.81 16.32 -19.22
N GLY A 254 -35.84 15.29 -18.37
CA GLY A 254 -37.07 14.72 -17.83
C GLY A 254 -37.87 15.71 -16.97
N ALA A 255 -37.19 16.50 -16.13
CA ALA A 255 -37.80 17.53 -15.30
C ALA A 255 -38.30 18.73 -16.13
N ALA A 256 -37.55 19.15 -17.14
CA ALA A 256 -38.00 20.19 -18.07
C ALA A 256 -39.24 19.73 -18.88
N ALA A 257 -39.27 18.46 -19.31
CA ALA A 257 -40.41 17.90 -20.02
C ALA A 257 -41.68 17.81 -19.15
N SER A 258 -41.55 17.49 -17.86
CA SER A 258 -42.70 17.44 -16.95
C SER A 258 -43.24 18.83 -16.61
N GLN A 259 -42.38 19.83 -16.39
CA GLN A 259 -42.81 21.21 -16.17
C GLN A 259 -43.44 21.85 -17.42
N ALA A 260 -42.88 21.57 -18.61
CA ALA A 260 -43.49 22.00 -19.87
C ALA A 260 -44.88 21.38 -20.07
N LYS A 261 -45.10 20.11 -19.68
CA LYS A 261 -46.40 19.44 -19.77
C LYS A 261 -47.45 20.04 -18.82
N VAL A 262 -47.03 20.56 -17.66
CA VAL A 262 -47.91 21.22 -16.68
C VAL A 262 -48.28 22.65 -17.12
N LEU A 263 -47.33 23.40 -17.68
CA LEU A 263 -47.56 24.80 -18.09
C LEU A 263 -48.26 24.95 -19.45
N LEU A 264 -48.02 24.03 -20.40
CA LEU A 264 -48.61 24.13 -21.74
C LEU A 264 -49.99 23.48 -21.80
N GLY A 265 -50.35 22.61 -20.85
CA GLY A 265 -51.58 21.82 -20.90
C GLY A 265 -51.54 20.78 -22.02
N GLN A 266 -52.08 19.58 -21.76
CA GLN A 266 -51.95 18.44 -22.69
C GLN A 266 -52.53 18.74 -24.10
N GLU A 267 -53.57 19.58 -24.19
CA GLU A 267 -54.18 19.96 -25.46
C GLU A 267 -53.36 20.95 -26.31
N ASN A 268 -52.62 21.89 -25.70
CA ASN A 268 -51.86 22.87 -26.49
C ASN A 268 -50.51 22.33 -26.96
N MET A 269 -49.94 21.33 -26.26
CA MET A 269 -48.73 20.64 -26.70
C MET A 269 -48.95 19.82 -27.98
N ALA A 270 -50.08 19.09 -28.06
CA ALA A 270 -50.44 18.36 -29.28
C ALA A 270 -50.73 19.31 -30.47
N LYS A 271 -51.31 20.48 -30.20
CA LYS A 271 -51.53 21.53 -31.21
C LYS A 271 -50.23 22.23 -31.65
N ALA A 272 -49.27 22.44 -30.75
CA ALA A 272 -47.97 23.03 -31.08
C ALA A 272 -47.07 22.06 -31.87
N GLU A 273 -47.12 20.77 -31.56
CA GLU A 273 -46.36 19.75 -32.28
C GLU A 273 -46.91 19.50 -33.70
N THR A 274 -48.23 19.59 -33.88
CA THR A 274 -48.88 19.59 -35.21
C THR A 274 -48.67 20.90 -35.97
N ALA A 275 -48.61 22.06 -35.29
CA ALA A 275 -48.28 23.34 -35.91
C ALA A 275 -46.83 23.44 -36.41
N ARG A 276 -45.88 22.81 -35.70
CA ARG A 276 -44.48 22.66 -36.18
C ARG A 276 -44.35 21.73 -37.40
N LYS A 277 -45.29 20.80 -37.58
CA LYS A 277 -45.37 19.90 -38.74
C LYS A 277 -46.26 20.43 -39.87
N ALA A 278 -46.95 21.56 -39.68
CA ALA A 278 -47.77 22.16 -40.72
C ALA A 278 -46.88 22.85 -41.78
N PRO A 279 -47.11 22.63 -43.08
CA PRO A 279 -46.34 23.31 -44.13
C PRO A 279 -46.62 24.82 -44.09
N LYS A 280 -45.55 25.62 -44.28
CA LYS A 280 -45.63 27.09 -44.31
C LYS A 280 -46.78 27.53 -45.23
N ARG A 281 -47.77 28.23 -44.65
CA ARG A 281 -48.86 28.84 -45.41
C ARG A 281 -48.27 29.92 -46.31
N LYS A 282 -48.48 29.80 -47.63
CA LYS A 282 -48.04 30.76 -48.65
C LYS A 282 -48.65 32.13 -48.35
N GLU A 283 -47.81 33.14 -48.17
CA GLU A 283 -48.21 34.55 -48.16
C GLU A 283 -48.84 34.92 -49.52
N PRO A 284 -49.92 35.71 -49.55
CA PRO A 284 -50.36 36.35 -50.79
C PRO A 284 -49.52 37.61 -51.06
N GLU A 285 -48.77 37.61 -52.17
CA GLU A 285 -48.16 38.80 -52.78
C GLU A 285 -49.17 39.57 -53.67
N PRO A 286 -48.87 40.76 -54.23
CA PRO A 286 -48.38 42.00 -53.61
C PRO A 286 -49.18 43.25 -54.09
N SER A 287 -49.14 44.38 -53.38
CA SER A 287 -49.45 45.68 -54.01
C SER A 287 -48.62 46.86 -53.48
N ARG A 288 -47.68 47.28 -54.34
CA ARG A 288 -47.12 48.62 -54.61
C ARG A 288 -46.33 49.41 -53.54
N ALA A 289 -45.00 49.30 -53.71
CA ALA A 289 -44.01 50.35 -54.04
C ALA A 289 -43.49 51.36 -52.98
N ALA A 290 -42.28 51.02 -52.46
CA ALA A 290 -41.01 51.78 -52.33
C ALA A 290 -40.95 53.12 -51.53
N PRO A 291 -39.77 53.58 -51.02
CA PRO A 291 -38.39 53.05 -51.15
C PRO A 291 -37.55 52.94 -49.82
N GLU A 292 -36.46 52.17 -49.86
CA GLU A 292 -35.28 52.29 -48.96
C GLU A 292 -34.60 53.67 -49.12
N PRO A 293 -33.77 54.23 -48.19
CA PRO A 293 -32.62 53.57 -47.49
C PRO A 293 -32.35 54.17 -46.06
N LYS A 294 -31.36 53.82 -45.22
CA LYS A 294 -29.90 53.75 -45.34
C LYS A 294 -29.33 53.10 -44.06
N LYS A 295 -28.24 52.34 -44.23
CA LYS A 295 -27.27 51.98 -43.19
C LYS A 295 -26.64 53.25 -42.60
N GLU A 296 -26.45 53.29 -41.28
CA GLU A 296 -25.39 54.11 -40.69
C GLU A 296 -24.65 53.33 -39.60
N LYS A 297 -23.37 53.06 -39.89
CA LYS A 297 -22.34 52.70 -38.92
C LYS A 297 -22.13 53.92 -38.01
N ARG A 298 -22.00 53.73 -36.70
CA ARG A 298 -21.06 54.54 -35.92
C ARG A 298 -20.52 53.77 -34.73
N SER A 299 -19.20 53.92 -34.65
CA SER A 299 -18.19 53.30 -33.80
C SER A 299 -17.89 54.12 -32.55
N LYS A 300 -17.14 53.49 -31.63
CA LYS A 300 -16.30 54.05 -30.53
C LYS A 300 -17.06 54.28 -29.21
N LYS A 301 -16.52 54.02 -28.02
CA LYS A 301 -15.14 53.68 -27.59
C LYS A 301 -15.16 53.16 -26.14
N LYS A 302 -14.20 52.27 -25.84
CA LYS A 302 -13.39 52.09 -24.60
C LYS A 302 -14.07 52.03 -23.22
N GLU A 303 -13.78 50.95 -22.50
CA GLU A 303 -12.79 51.02 -21.41
C GLU A 303 -12.05 49.68 -21.22
N GLU A 304 -10.73 49.77 -21.05
CA GLU A 304 -9.78 48.70 -20.77
C GLU A 304 -9.58 48.56 -19.26
N SER A 305 -9.48 47.34 -18.75
CA SER A 305 -8.65 47.01 -17.57
C SER A 305 -8.15 45.58 -17.76
N SER A 306 -6.91 45.41 -18.22
CA SER A 306 -5.72 45.23 -17.37
C SER A 306 -5.62 43.82 -16.78
N ILE A 307 -4.80 42.98 -17.39
CA ILE A 307 -3.94 42.02 -16.70
C ILE A 307 -2.65 41.89 -17.53
N GLY A 308 -1.56 42.38 -16.97
CA GLY A 308 -0.21 42.26 -17.51
C GLY A 308 0.45 40.99 -16.99
N GLY A 309 1.21 40.34 -17.86
CA GLY A 309 2.27 39.41 -17.52
C GLY A 309 3.61 39.99 -17.95
N PHE A 310 4.65 39.70 -17.18
CA PHE A 310 6.08 39.74 -17.49
C PHE A 310 6.70 38.66 -16.60
N ASP A 311 7.30 37.62 -17.21
CA ASP A 311 8.75 37.47 -17.43
C ASP A 311 9.54 37.33 -16.12
#